data_AF-A0A966Q1S2-F1
#
_entry.id   AF-A0A966Q1S2-F1
#
_cell.length_a   1.000
_cell.length_b   1.000
_cell.length_c   1.000
_cell.angle_alpha   90.00
_cell.angle_beta   90.00
_cell.angle_gamma   90.00
#
_symmetry.space_group_name_H-M   'P 1'
#
loop_
_entity.id
_entity.type
_entity.pdbx_description
1 polymer ?
#
loop_
_entity_poly.entity_id
_entity_poly.type
_entity_poly.pdbx_seq_one_letter_code
_entity_poly.pdbx_strand_id
1 'polypeptide(L)' 'KLLSWLNIFTERNNMKPGLYANIAAKKARIKAGSGEKMRKVGSKGAPTAKAFKQAAKTAKKK' A
#
# COMPACT_ATOMS: atom_id res chain seq x y z
N LYS A 1 -25.82 4.43 -23.86
CA LYS A 1 -24.33 4.47 -23.83
C LYS A 1 -23.78 3.30 -22.99
N LEU A 2 -24.00 2.06 -23.47
CA LEU A 2 -23.63 0.83 -22.76
C LEU A 2 -22.12 0.49 -22.85
N LEU A 3 -21.36 1.18 -23.70
CA LEU A 3 -19.90 1.04 -23.76
C LEU A 3 -19.15 1.83 -22.67
N SER A 4 -19.83 2.64 -21.85
CA SER A 4 -19.16 3.43 -20.81
C SER A 4 -18.98 2.70 -19.47
N TRP A 5 -19.64 1.56 -19.27
CA TRP A 5 -19.58 0.82 -17.99
C TRP A 5 -18.45 -0.23 -17.97
N LEU A 6 -17.98 -0.69 -19.14
CA LEU A 6 -16.91 -1.69 -19.24
C LEU A 6 -15.50 -1.09 -19.05
N ASN A 7 -15.34 0.23 -19.23
CA ASN A 7 -14.03 0.90 -19.12
C ASN A 7 -13.71 1.46 -17.72
N ILE A 8 -14.66 1.50 -16.79
CA ILE A 8 -14.44 2.03 -15.43
C ILE A 8 -13.69 1.03 -14.53
N PHE A 9 -13.74 -0.27 -14.85
CA PHE A 9 -13.02 -1.29 -14.08
C PHE A 9 -11.58 -1.51 -14.56
N THR A 10 -11.22 -1.04 -15.75
CA THR A 10 -10.03 -1.52 -16.47
C THR A 10 -8.80 -0.62 -16.33
N GLU A 11 -8.94 0.64 -15.90
CA GLU A 11 -7.80 1.57 -15.91
C GLU A 11 -7.53 2.24 -14.54
N ARG A 12 -7.09 1.45 -13.56
CA ARG A 12 -6.20 1.99 -12.51
C ARG A 12 -4.76 1.84 -12.97
N ASN A 13 -4.31 2.86 -13.70
CA ASN A 13 -2.93 3.02 -14.16
C ASN A 13 -1.89 2.65 -13.09
N ASN A 14 -0.84 2.00 -13.55
CA ASN A 14 -0.23 0.82 -12.93
C ASN A 14 0.97 1.11 -12.00
N MET A 15 0.90 2.17 -11.18
CA MET A 15 1.99 2.55 -10.25
C MET A 15 1.53 2.46 -8.80
N LYS A 16 1.27 1.23 -8.32
CA LYS A 16 0.97 1.00 -6.90
C LYS A 16 2.15 1.49 -6.04
N PRO A 17 1.91 2.31 -5.00
CA PRO A 17 2.99 2.76 -4.13
C PRO A 17 3.70 1.57 -3.48
N GLY A 18 5.03 1.69 -3.34
CA GLY A 18 5.84 0.67 -2.68
C GLY A 18 5.47 0.47 -1.21
N LEU A 19 5.94 -0.63 -0.61
CA LEU A 19 5.64 -1.01 0.77
C LEU A 19 5.85 0.14 1.77
N TYR A 20 6.98 0.84 1.67
CA TYR A 20 7.30 1.95 2.58
C TYR A 20 6.35 3.14 2.43
N ALA A 21 5.92 3.46 1.21
CA ALA A 21 4.95 4.53 0.96
C ALA A 21 3.61 4.21 1.63
N ASN A 22 3.16 2.95 1.52
CA ASN A 22 1.92 2.50 2.15
C ASN A 22 2.02 2.54 3.69
N ILE A 23 3.17 2.14 4.26
CA ILE A 23 3.40 2.21 5.70
C ILE A 23 3.40 3.66 6.18
N ALA A 24 4.07 4.57 5.46
CA ALA A 24 4.11 6.00 5.79
C ALA A 24 2.71 6.64 5.70
N ALA A 25 1.96 6.36 4.62
CA ALA A 25 0.59 6.83 4.46
C ALA A 25 -0.32 6.34 5.59
N LYS A 26 -0.21 5.07 5.99
CA LYS A 26 -0.95 4.56 7.15
C LYS A 26 -0.55 5.25 8.44
N LYS A 27 0.74 5.43 8.71
CA LYS A 27 1.21 6.19 9.89
C LYS A 27 0.65 7.61 9.92
N ALA A 28 0.61 8.30 8.78
CA ALA A 28 0.03 9.63 8.66
C ALA A 28 -1.48 9.63 8.99
N ARG A 29 -2.24 8.66 8.49
CA ARG A 29 -3.69 8.53 8.79
C ARG A 29 -3.95 8.24 10.27
N ILE A 30 -3.15 7.36 10.88
CA ILE A 30 -3.20 7.10 12.33
C ILE A 30 -2.90 8.38 13.11
N LYS A 31 -1.86 9.13 12.72
CA LYS A 31 -1.51 10.41 13.35
C LYS A 31 -2.63 11.45 13.20
N ALA A 32 -3.35 11.43 12.08
CA ALA A 32 -4.50 12.30 11.83
C ALA A 32 -5.77 11.87 12.58
N GLY A 33 -5.74 10.80 13.38
CA GLY A 33 -6.86 10.38 14.21
C GLY A 33 -7.81 9.38 13.54
N SER A 34 -7.38 8.65 12.51
CA SER A 34 -8.26 7.71 11.80
C SER A 34 -8.72 6.48 12.60
N GLY A 35 -8.34 6.34 13.89
CA GLY A 35 -8.66 5.18 14.73
C GLY A 35 -8.00 3.86 14.32
N GLU A 36 -7.22 3.84 13.24
CA GLU A 36 -6.50 2.65 12.79
C GLU A 36 -5.34 2.31 13.72
N LYS A 37 -4.98 1.03 13.79
CA LYS A 37 -3.77 0.55 14.46
C LYS A 37 -2.84 -0.15 13.48
N MET A 38 -1.54 -0.03 13.73
CA MET A 38 -0.56 -0.85 13.02
C MET A 38 -0.73 -2.30 13.45
N ARG A 39 -0.74 -3.23 12.49
CA ARG A 39 -0.82 -4.66 12.81
C ARG A 39 0.46 -5.10 13.53
N LYS A 40 0.32 -5.96 14.53
CA LYS A 40 1.47 -6.57 15.22
C LYS A 40 2.25 -7.42 14.22
N VAL A 41 3.58 -7.43 14.35
CA VAL A 41 4.45 -8.31 13.55
C VAL A 41 3.97 -9.77 13.74
N GLY A 42 3.85 -10.50 12.63
CA GLY A 42 3.38 -11.89 12.64
C GLY A 42 1.86 -12.09 12.66
N SER A 43 1.07 -11.02 12.84
CA SER A 43 -0.40 -11.13 12.72
C SER A 43 -0.85 -11.27 11.27
N LYS A 44 -2.01 -11.90 11.05
CA LYS A 44 -2.60 -12.06 9.71
C LYS A 44 -2.76 -10.70 9.02
N GLY A 45 -2.13 -10.55 7.86
CA GLY A 45 -2.16 -9.30 7.08
C GLY A 45 -1.17 -8.22 7.52
N ALA A 46 -0.23 -8.52 8.42
CA ALA A 46 0.95 -7.69 8.64
C ALA A 46 1.99 -7.90 7.52
N PRO A 47 2.78 -6.87 7.17
CA PRO A 47 3.92 -7.06 6.28
C PRO A 47 4.89 -8.11 6.83
N THR A 48 5.32 -9.04 5.99
CA THR A 48 6.27 -10.09 6.37
C THR A 48 7.71 -9.61 6.24
N ALA A 49 8.66 -10.25 6.94
CA ALA A 49 10.08 -9.97 6.79
C ALA A 49 10.55 -10.10 5.32
N LYS A 50 10.00 -11.07 4.57
CA LYS A 50 10.26 -11.23 3.14
C LYS A 50 9.80 -10.02 2.32
N ALA A 51 8.64 -9.43 2.66
CA ALA A 51 8.14 -8.23 2.00
C ALA A 51 9.06 -7.02 2.20
N PHE A 52 9.61 -6.84 3.42
CA PHE A 52 10.61 -5.80 3.69
C PHE A 52 11.90 -6.02 2.89
N LYS A 53 12.41 -7.26 2.84
CA LYS A 53 13.60 -7.60 2.04
C LYS A 53 13.39 -7.32 0.54
N GLN A 54 12.20 -7.59 0.01
CA GLN A 54 11.85 -7.32 -1.39
C GLN A 54 11.75 -5.81 -1.66
N ALA A 55 11.04 -5.08 -0.79
CA ALA A 55 10.86 -3.63 -0.93
C ALA A 55 12.19 -2.87 -0.87
N ALA A 56 13.12 -3.32 -0.04
CA ALA A 56 14.45 -2.72 0.07
C ALA A 56 15.26 -2.81 -1.25
N LYS A 57 15.12 -3.89 -2.02
CA LYS A 57 15.80 -4.05 -3.32
C LYS A 57 15.31 -3.06 -4.37
N THR A 58 14.02 -2.73 -4.31
CA THR A 58 13.38 -1.79 -5.24
C THR A 58 13.51 -0.32 -4.80
N ALA A 59 13.99 -0.09 -3.58
CA ALA A 59 14.15 1.27 -3.06
C ALA A 59 15.33 1.95 -3.77
N LYS A 60 15.03 2.95 -4.59
CA LYS A 60 16.06 3.83 -5.17
C LYS A 60 16.63 4.70 -4.06
N LYS A 61 17.96 4.82 -3.99
CA LYS A 61 18.61 5.83 -3.14
C LYS A 61 18.14 7.21 -3.62
N LYS A 62 17.66 8.04 -2.69
CA LYS A 62 17.38 9.44 -2.94
C LYS A 62 18.65 10.26 -2.80
#